data_AF-A0A5D6XU08-F1
#
_entry.id   AF-A0A5D6XU08-F1
#
_cell.length_a   1.000
_cell.length_b   1.000
_cell.length_c   1.000
_cell.angle_alpha   90.00
_cell.angle_beta   90.00
_cell.angle_gamma   90.00
#
_symmetry.space_group_name_H-M   'P 1'
#
loop_
_entity.id
_entity.type
_entity.pdbx_description
1 polymer ?
#
loop_
_entity_poly.entity_id
_entity_poly.type
_entity_poly.pdbx_seq_one_letter_code
_entity_poly.pdbx_strand_id
1 'polypeptide(L)'
;MAPQRRSCRVRAALAFLSLLLCQVASDDSSSNGEEPTSPVCRLIPKNSLAFCSMVDYVAVVDAADANGATFDAKAKFYYENADVVLQRFGCHARYSLYKCDDCRDAYKYWVCSIKFQKCGQGTSDDSDDKSAGAGHASRICDVSDVACESGATGRHRTCLSLCEDVVRKCPYVLNFQCPTTDTVFFSTDIATCNKMDRTQNPDHPELPWPGTFADS
;
A
#
# COMPACT_ATOMS: atom_id res chain seq x y z
N MET A 1 11.34 -17.77 -25.62
CA MET A 1 12.40 -18.55 -26.29
C MET A 1 13.72 -18.23 -25.58
N ALA A 2 14.37 -19.26 -25.01
CA ALA A 2 15.80 -19.31 -24.66
C ALA A 2 16.38 -18.38 -23.57
N PRO A 3 17.42 -18.83 -22.84
CA PRO A 3 18.17 -18.02 -21.88
C PRO A 3 19.07 -17.03 -22.63
N GLN A 4 19.09 -15.76 -22.21
CA GLN A 4 19.96 -14.75 -22.83
C GLN A 4 21.43 -14.99 -22.46
N ARG A 5 22.24 -15.19 -23.50
CA ARG A 5 23.71 -15.31 -23.44
C ARG A 5 24.33 -13.97 -23.04
N ARG A 6 25.17 -13.98 -22.01
CA ARG A 6 26.06 -12.85 -21.69
C ARG A 6 27.24 -12.87 -22.66
N SER A 7 27.38 -11.82 -23.49
CA SER A 7 28.48 -11.66 -24.42
C SER A 7 29.47 -10.62 -23.88
N CYS A 8 30.56 -11.05 -23.26
CA CYS A 8 31.72 -10.17 -23.02
C CYS A 8 32.51 -10.04 -24.33
N ARG A 9 32.50 -8.85 -24.95
CA ARG A 9 33.36 -8.57 -26.11
C ARG A 9 34.76 -8.19 -25.62
N VAL A 10 35.74 -9.04 -25.89
CA VAL A 10 37.16 -8.71 -25.76
C VAL A 10 37.56 -7.85 -26.98
N ARG A 11 37.91 -6.58 -26.76
CA ARG A 11 38.66 -5.82 -27.77
C ARG A 11 40.14 -6.11 -27.58
N ALA A 12 40.75 -6.73 -28.60
CA ALA A 12 42.16 -7.06 -28.62
C ALA A 12 43.04 -5.80 -28.63
N ALA A 13 44.07 -5.88 -27.80
CA ALA A 13 45.15 -4.95 -27.49
C ALA A 13 45.70 -4.08 -28.63
N LEU A 14 45.99 -2.82 -28.29
CA LEU A 14 47.31 -2.23 -28.51
C LEU A 14 47.79 -1.65 -27.18
N ALA A 15 49.04 -1.98 -26.86
CA ALA A 15 49.68 -1.85 -25.55
C ALA A 15 49.58 -0.45 -24.95
N PHE A 16 49.17 -0.36 -23.69
CA PHE A 16 49.79 0.44 -22.61
C PHE A 16 48.96 0.18 -21.34
N LEU A 17 49.66 -0.27 -20.29
CA LEU A 17 49.23 -0.46 -18.90
C LEU A 17 47.87 0.19 -18.54
N SER A 18 46.77 -0.53 -18.77
CA SER A 18 45.42 -0.02 -18.49
C SER A 18 44.87 -0.74 -17.26
N LEU A 19 44.66 0.00 -16.18
CA LEU A 19 43.92 -0.48 -15.01
C LEU A 19 42.62 -1.14 -15.47
N LEU A 20 42.36 -2.34 -14.96
CA LEU A 20 41.09 -3.04 -15.11
C LEU A 20 40.01 -2.31 -14.29
N LEU A 21 39.55 -1.16 -14.77
CA LEU A 21 38.30 -0.56 -14.29
C LEU A 21 37.16 -1.32 -14.96
N CYS A 22 36.61 -2.31 -14.24
CA CYS A 22 35.24 -2.72 -14.49
C CYS A 22 34.36 -1.50 -14.17
N GLN A 23 34.05 -0.71 -15.19
CA GLN A 23 32.96 0.25 -15.11
C GLN A 23 31.69 -0.57 -14.96
N VAL A 24 31.18 -0.61 -13.74
CA VAL A 24 29.78 -0.92 -13.48
C VAL A 24 29.02 0.18 -14.22
N ALA A 25 28.42 -0.15 -15.37
CA ALA A 25 27.41 0.70 -15.95
C ALA A 25 26.23 0.67 -14.98
N SER A 26 26.15 1.69 -14.13
CA SER A 26 24.95 1.99 -13.37
C SER A 26 23.91 2.46 -14.38
N ASP A 27 23.21 1.52 -15.02
CA ASP A 27 21.88 1.81 -15.55
C ASP A 27 20.96 1.98 -14.33
N ASP A 28 20.97 3.19 -13.79
CA ASP A 28 19.99 3.67 -12.83
C ASP A 28 18.67 3.92 -13.57
N SER A 29 18.00 2.83 -13.92
CA SER A 29 16.63 2.81 -14.45
C SER A 29 15.87 1.58 -13.97
N SER A 30 16.08 1.23 -12.70
CA SER A 30 15.05 0.61 -11.90
C SER A 30 14.68 1.58 -10.79
N SER A 31 13.99 2.66 -11.17
CA SER A 31 12.93 3.17 -10.31
C SER A 31 11.92 2.03 -10.15
N ASN A 32 12.19 1.10 -9.24
CA ASN A 32 11.12 0.33 -8.60
C ASN A 32 10.35 1.37 -7.77
N GLY A 33 9.58 2.21 -8.47
CA GLY A 33 8.95 3.40 -7.93
C GLY A 33 7.96 2.94 -6.88
N GLU A 34 8.39 3.05 -5.62
CA GLU A 34 7.54 2.79 -4.46
C GLU A 34 6.36 3.78 -4.43
N GLU A 35 6.56 4.96 -5.03
CA GLU A 35 5.58 6.04 -5.16
C GLU A 35 5.08 6.20 -6.62
N PRO A 36 3.81 6.57 -6.86
CA PRO A 36 3.30 6.90 -8.20
C PRO A 36 4.09 8.01 -8.88
N THR A 37 4.37 7.85 -10.18
CA THR A 37 5.06 8.88 -10.98
C THR A 37 4.11 10.03 -11.33
N SER A 38 2.84 9.73 -11.56
CA SER A 38 1.79 10.72 -11.78
C SER A 38 0.58 10.39 -10.90
N PRO A 39 0.53 10.86 -9.64
CA PRO A 39 -0.52 10.50 -8.69
C PRO A 39 -1.86 11.12 -9.07
N VAL A 40 -2.88 10.29 -9.23
CA VAL A 40 -4.28 10.69 -9.44
C VAL A 40 -5.23 9.94 -8.52
N CYS A 41 -6.36 10.57 -8.20
CA CYS A 41 -7.48 9.95 -7.50
C CYS A 41 -8.41 9.24 -8.49
N ARG A 42 -8.60 7.94 -8.29
CA ARG A 42 -9.52 7.13 -9.10
C ARG A 42 -10.38 6.23 -8.23
N LEU A 43 -11.66 6.11 -8.59
CA LEU A 43 -12.55 5.14 -7.97
C LEU A 43 -12.10 3.72 -8.31
N ILE A 44 -11.85 2.92 -7.27
CA ILE A 44 -11.61 1.48 -7.38
C ILE A 44 -12.92 0.77 -7.04
N PRO A 45 -13.58 0.10 -8.01
CA PRO A 45 -14.81 -0.63 -7.71
C PRO A 45 -14.55 -1.83 -6.80
N LYS A 46 -15.51 -2.12 -5.92
CA LYS A 46 -15.45 -3.31 -5.06
C LYS A 46 -15.22 -4.58 -5.89
N ASN A 47 -14.29 -5.43 -5.44
CA ASN A 47 -13.90 -6.67 -6.12
C ASN A 47 -13.34 -6.50 -7.55
N SER A 48 -12.93 -5.29 -7.98
CA SER A 48 -12.26 -5.12 -9.28
C SER A 48 -10.81 -5.59 -9.27
N LEU A 49 -10.19 -5.63 -8.08
CA LEU A 49 -8.81 -6.01 -7.87
C LEU A 49 -8.69 -7.50 -7.53
N ALA A 50 -7.59 -8.12 -7.98
CA ALA A 50 -7.37 -9.55 -7.78
C ALA A 50 -6.89 -9.87 -6.35
N PHE A 51 -6.12 -8.97 -5.74
CA PHE A 51 -5.57 -9.15 -4.39
C PHE A 51 -6.29 -8.28 -3.35
N CYS A 52 -6.26 -6.96 -3.49
CA CYS A 52 -6.89 -5.97 -2.61
C CYS A 52 -8.40 -5.80 -2.88
N SER A 53 -9.14 -6.90 -2.93
CA SER A 53 -10.57 -6.94 -3.27
C SER A 53 -11.47 -6.11 -2.34
N MET A 54 -11.01 -5.81 -1.12
CA MET A 54 -11.70 -5.00 -0.11
C MET A 54 -11.70 -3.49 -0.40
N VAL A 55 -10.86 -3.02 -1.32
CA VAL A 55 -10.82 -1.59 -1.67
C VAL A 55 -12.03 -1.27 -2.55
N ASP A 56 -12.86 -0.32 -2.10
CA ASP A 56 -14.10 0.09 -2.77
C ASP A 56 -14.30 1.62 -2.81
N TYR A 57 -13.22 2.39 -2.67
CA TYR A 57 -13.22 3.85 -2.58
C TYR A 57 -12.30 4.51 -3.61
N VAL A 58 -12.34 5.84 -3.65
CA VAL A 58 -11.42 6.64 -4.47
C VAL A 58 -10.02 6.62 -3.86
N ALA A 59 -9.08 6.01 -4.57
CA ALA A 59 -7.72 5.79 -4.11
C ALA A 59 -6.69 6.50 -5.00
N VAL A 60 -5.52 6.78 -4.41
CA VAL A 60 -4.34 7.24 -5.13
C VAL A 60 -3.81 6.09 -5.99
N VAL A 61 -3.72 6.33 -7.29
CA VAL A 61 -3.08 5.44 -8.27
C VAL A 61 -2.24 6.26 -9.24
N ASP A 62 -1.48 5.59 -10.10
CA ASP A 62 -0.82 6.28 -11.20
C ASP A 62 -1.82 6.60 -12.32
N ALA A 63 -1.66 7.74 -12.99
CA ALA A 63 -2.49 8.14 -14.13
C ALA A 63 -2.55 7.05 -15.21
N ALA A 64 -1.44 6.35 -15.45
CA ALA A 64 -1.35 5.24 -16.40
C ALA A 64 -2.01 3.95 -15.90
N ASP A 65 -2.23 3.78 -14.59
CA ASP A 65 -2.79 2.58 -13.97
C ASP A 65 -4.32 2.62 -13.94
N ALA A 66 -4.93 2.60 -15.13
CA ALA A 66 -6.34 2.37 -15.47
C ALA A 66 -7.26 1.96 -14.32
N ASN A 67 -6.94 0.79 -13.78
CA ASN A 67 -7.77 -0.04 -12.93
C ASN A 67 -7.12 -0.31 -11.57
N GLY A 68 -5.97 0.31 -11.26
CA GLY A 68 -5.22 0.04 -10.03
C GLY A 68 -4.48 -1.29 -10.03
N ALA A 69 -4.40 -2.02 -11.15
CA ALA A 69 -3.81 -3.35 -11.20
C ALA A 69 -2.30 -3.35 -10.91
N THR A 70 -1.60 -2.27 -11.26
CA THR A 70 -0.16 -2.13 -10.96
C THR A 70 0.05 -2.00 -9.45
N PHE A 71 -0.77 -1.18 -8.77
CA PHE A 71 -0.72 -1.05 -7.31
C PHE A 71 -1.16 -2.33 -6.60
N ASP A 72 -2.15 -3.04 -7.13
CA ASP A 72 -2.61 -4.33 -6.61
C ASP A 72 -1.49 -5.39 -6.68
N ALA A 73 -0.78 -5.47 -7.81
CA ALA A 73 0.37 -6.36 -7.97
C ALA A 73 1.51 -6.00 -7.01
N LYS A 74 1.77 -4.71 -6.76
CA LYS A 74 2.75 -4.26 -5.76
C LYS A 74 2.31 -4.69 -4.35
N ALA A 75 1.06 -4.48 -3.98
CA ALA A 75 0.53 -4.90 -2.68
C ALA A 75 0.70 -6.42 -2.46
N LYS A 76 0.35 -7.21 -3.49
CA LYS A 76 0.53 -8.66 -3.50
C LYS A 76 2.00 -9.06 -3.33
N PHE A 77 2.92 -8.38 -4.01
CA PHE A 77 4.36 -8.65 -3.86
C PHE A 77 4.84 -8.45 -2.42
N TYR A 78 4.47 -7.35 -1.76
CA TYR A 78 4.82 -7.12 -0.35
C TYR A 78 4.20 -8.16 0.58
N TYR A 79 2.95 -8.54 0.34
CA TYR A 79 2.28 -9.61 1.08
C TYR A 79 3.00 -10.96 0.93
N GLU A 80 3.36 -11.36 -0.29
CA GLU A 80 4.03 -12.64 -0.54
C GLU A 80 5.41 -12.71 0.14
N ASN A 81 6.14 -11.60 0.18
CA ASN A 81 7.41 -11.54 0.90
C ASN A 81 7.22 -11.71 2.41
N ALA A 82 6.21 -11.07 2.99
CA ALA A 82 5.86 -11.26 4.41
C ALA A 82 5.40 -12.71 4.67
N ASP A 83 4.64 -13.30 3.75
CA ASP A 83 4.19 -14.67 3.85
C ASP A 83 5.35 -15.69 3.86
N VAL A 84 6.35 -15.51 3.00
CA VAL A 84 7.55 -16.37 2.99
C VAL A 84 8.24 -16.37 4.36
N VAL A 85 8.22 -15.25 5.08
CA VAL A 85 8.75 -15.19 6.45
C VAL A 85 7.84 -15.98 7.39
N LEU A 86 6.53 -15.80 7.33
CA LEU A 86 5.55 -16.50 8.18
C LEU A 86 5.61 -18.03 8.01
N GLN A 87 5.84 -18.54 6.80
CA GLN A 87 5.95 -19.98 6.53
C GLN A 87 7.09 -20.64 7.29
N ARG A 88 8.14 -19.90 7.64
CA ARG A 88 9.26 -20.42 8.45
C ARG A 88 8.89 -20.67 9.91
N PHE A 89 7.78 -20.10 10.39
CA PHE A 89 7.39 -20.14 11.80
C PHE A 89 6.39 -21.26 12.14
N GLY A 90 6.10 -22.16 11.21
CA GLY A 90 5.21 -23.30 11.47
C GLY A 90 3.81 -22.84 11.85
N CYS A 91 3.00 -22.47 10.85
CA CYS A 91 1.65 -21.92 11.01
C CYS A 91 0.63 -22.79 11.76
N HIS A 92 1.01 -24.01 12.13
CA HIS A 92 0.26 -24.87 13.04
C HIS A 92 0.37 -24.44 14.51
N ALA A 93 1.44 -23.74 14.88
CA ALA A 93 1.62 -23.18 16.21
C ALA A 93 0.88 -21.84 16.34
N ARG A 94 0.18 -21.64 17.46
CA ARG A 94 -0.45 -20.36 17.79
C ARG A 94 0.60 -19.39 18.31
N TYR A 95 0.58 -18.15 17.82
CA TYR A 95 1.34 -17.06 18.40
C TYR A 95 0.44 -16.40 19.45
N SER A 96 0.46 -16.91 20.68
CA SER A 96 -0.47 -16.50 21.74
C SER A 96 -1.94 -16.82 21.39
N LEU A 97 -2.77 -15.79 21.16
CA LEU A 97 -4.20 -15.90 20.81
C LEU A 97 -4.46 -16.09 19.31
N TYR A 98 -3.53 -15.72 18.44
CA TYR A 98 -3.73 -15.67 16.99
C TYR A 98 -2.94 -16.76 16.25
N LYS A 99 -3.34 -17.03 15.01
CA LYS A 99 -2.70 -17.95 14.08
C LYS A 99 -2.12 -17.19 12.88
N CYS A 100 -1.40 -17.89 12.02
CA CYS A 100 -0.90 -17.31 10.77
C CYS A 100 -2.02 -16.69 9.92
N ASP A 101 -3.21 -17.30 9.88
CA ASP A 101 -4.30 -16.80 9.04
C ASP A 101 -4.78 -15.42 9.53
N ASP A 102 -4.92 -15.24 10.84
CA ASP A 102 -5.26 -13.94 11.43
C ASP A 102 -4.21 -12.87 11.10
N CYS A 103 -2.93 -13.24 11.18
CA CYS A 103 -1.82 -12.35 10.80
C CYS A 103 -1.83 -12.03 9.30
N ARG A 104 -2.05 -13.03 8.43
CA ARG A 104 -2.15 -12.85 6.98
C ARG A 104 -3.26 -11.87 6.63
N ASP A 105 -4.43 -12.03 7.25
CA ASP A 105 -5.57 -11.16 7.00
C ASP A 105 -5.29 -9.74 7.50
N ALA A 106 -4.74 -9.57 8.70
CA ALA A 106 -4.33 -8.26 9.22
C ALA A 106 -3.31 -7.57 8.31
N TYR A 107 -2.27 -8.30 7.89
CA TYR A 107 -1.22 -7.79 7.02
C TYR A 107 -1.76 -7.41 5.64
N LYS A 108 -2.66 -8.23 5.08
CA LYS A 108 -3.32 -7.95 3.80
C LYS A 108 -4.08 -6.63 3.86
N TYR A 109 -4.86 -6.42 4.93
CA TYR A 109 -5.58 -5.18 5.16
C TYR A 109 -4.62 -3.98 5.26
N TRP A 110 -3.59 -4.08 6.08
CA TRP A 110 -2.61 -3.01 6.21
C TRP A 110 -1.93 -2.69 4.88
N VAL A 111 -1.39 -3.67 4.16
CA VAL A 111 -0.64 -3.41 2.92
C VAL A 111 -1.54 -2.81 1.84
N CYS A 112 -2.80 -3.26 1.74
CA CYS A 112 -3.77 -2.68 0.81
C CYS A 112 -4.10 -1.23 1.20
N SER A 113 -4.23 -0.88 2.48
CA SER A 113 -4.48 0.50 2.90
C SER A 113 -3.31 1.44 2.58
N ILE A 114 -2.07 0.95 2.69
CA ILE A 114 -0.87 1.73 2.39
C ILE A 114 -0.68 1.90 0.88
N LYS A 115 -0.96 0.86 0.08
CA LYS A 115 -0.85 0.92 -1.38
C LYS A 115 -2.01 1.67 -2.04
N PHE A 116 -3.21 1.59 -1.48
CA PHE A 116 -4.39 2.31 -1.94
C PHE A 116 -4.81 3.36 -0.91
N GLN A 117 -4.01 4.43 -0.80
CA GLN A 117 -4.36 5.55 0.07
C GLN A 117 -5.65 6.19 -0.43
N LYS A 118 -6.65 6.35 0.44
CA LYS A 118 -7.90 7.04 0.09
C LYS A 118 -7.59 8.50 -0.24
N CYS A 119 -8.23 9.04 -1.27
CA CYS A 119 -8.10 10.45 -1.63
C CYS A 119 -9.41 10.99 -2.19
N GLY A 120 -9.56 12.30 -2.24
CA GLY A 120 -10.82 12.92 -2.66
C GLY A 120 -11.47 13.77 -1.57
N GLN A 121 -12.37 14.65 -1.98
CA GLN A 121 -13.15 15.48 -1.07
C GLN A 121 -14.07 14.59 -0.24
N GLY A 122 -13.93 14.63 1.08
CA GLY A 122 -14.97 14.16 1.99
C GLY A 122 -15.92 15.31 2.28
N THR A 123 -16.97 15.46 1.48
CA THR A 123 -18.11 16.29 1.89
C THR A 123 -19.22 15.36 2.36
N SER A 124 -19.39 15.30 3.68
CA SER A 124 -20.74 15.37 4.21
C SER A 124 -21.30 16.73 3.76
N ASP A 125 -22.42 16.68 3.04
CA ASP A 125 -23.26 17.79 2.58
C ASP A 125 -22.88 18.41 1.22
N ASP A 126 -23.81 18.19 0.28
CA ASP A 126 -24.13 18.97 -0.92
C ASP A 126 -23.00 19.69 -1.66
N SER A 127 -22.48 19.03 -2.69
CA SER A 127 -22.39 19.66 -4.01
C SER A 127 -22.32 18.57 -5.07
N ASP A 128 -23.27 18.63 -6.00
CA ASP A 128 -23.31 17.90 -7.25
C ASP A 128 -22.00 18.04 -8.04
N ASP A 129 -21.03 17.18 -7.78
CA ASP A 129 -20.04 16.83 -8.79
C ASP A 129 -20.10 15.34 -9.10
N LYS A 130 -20.95 15.02 -10.07
CA LYS A 130 -21.04 13.71 -10.74
C LYS A 130 -19.78 13.37 -11.56
N SER A 131 -18.62 13.88 -11.18
CA SER A 131 -17.37 13.68 -11.92
C SER A 131 -16.49 12.57 -11.34
N ALA A 132 -16.93 11.83 -10.33
CA ALA A 132 -16.31 10.55 -9.94
C ALA A 132 -17.04 9.34 -10.57
N GLY A 133 -17.63 9.53 -11.75
CA GLY A 133 -18.10 8.42 -12.59
C GLY A 133 -16.93 7.54 -13.04
N ALA A 134 -17.20 6.25 -13.29
CA ALA A 134 -16.23 5.28 -13.81
C ALA A 134 -15.53 5.81 -15.07
N GLY A 135 -14.32 6.35 -14.91
CA GLY A 135 -13.50 6.89 -16.00
C GLY A 135 -12.85 8.25 -15.75
N HIS A 136 -13.25 9.00 -14.72
CA HIS A 136 -12.63 10.29 -14.39
C HIS A 136 -11.59 10.15 -13.28
N ALA A 137 -10.37 10.66 -13.55
CA ALA A 137 -9.28 10.72 -12.58
C ALA A 137 -9.05 12.18 -12.17
N SER A 138 -9.14 12.48 -10.88
CA SER A 138 -8.81 13.83 -10.35
C SER A 138 -7.33 13.90 -10.01
N ARG A 139 -6.69 15.07 -10.18
CA ARG A 139 -5.30 15.26 -9.74
C ARG A 139 -5.25 15.39 -8.22
N ILE A 140 -4.19 14.86 -7.59
CA ILE A 140 -3.97 15.03 -6.16
C ILE A 140 -3.28 16.38 -5.92
N CYS A 141 -3.84 17.19 -5.03
CA CYS A 141 -3.22 18.42 -4.55
C CYS A 141 -2.13 18.08 -3.54
N ASP A 142 -0.94 18.64 -3.72
CA ASP A 142 0.06 18.72 -2.65
C ASP A 142 -0.20 19.97 -1.78
N VAL A 143 0.32 20.00 -0.56
CA VAL A 143 0.14 21.07 0.44
C VAL A 143 0.65 22.44 -0.06
N SER A 144 1.38 22.47 -1.18
CA SER A 144 2.01 23.65 -1.78
C SER A 144 1.24 24.29 -2.94
N ASP A 145 0.14 23.70 -3.43
CA ASP A 145 -0.59 24.21 -4.60
C ASP A 145 -1.78 25.13 -4.23
N VAL A 146 -1.61 26.43 -4.52
CA VAL A 146 -2.61 27.51 -4.31
C VAL A 146 -3.89 27.32 -5.15
N ALA A 147 -3.85 26.48 -6.20
CA ALA A 147 -5.01 26.18 -7.05
C ALA A 147 -6.07 25.28 -6.38
N CYS A 148 -5.80 24.78 -5.17
CA CYS A 148 -6.64 23.81 -4.48
C CYS A 148 -7.54 24.42 -3.38
N GLU A 149 -7.68 25.75 -3.33
CA GLU A 149 -8.53 26.46 -2.35
C GLU A 149 -10.05 26.32 -2.57
N SER A 150 -10.49 25.47 -3.50
CA SER A 150 -11.90 25.08 -3.59
C SER A 150 -12.01 23.62 -4.03
N GLY A 151 -12.05 22.71 -3.05
CA GLY A 151 -12.35 21.29 -3.29
C GLY A 151 -11.16 20.33 -3.44
N ALA A 152 -10.02 20.61 -2.77
CA ALA A 152 -8.83 19.76 -2.85
C ALA A 152 -9.09 18.29 -2.46
N THR A 153 -8.85 17.39 -3.40
CA THR A 153 -8.80 15.93 -3.18
C THR A 153 -7.53 15.55 -2.40
N GLY A 154 -7.51 15.84 -1.10
CA GLY A 154 -6.40 15.49 -0.21
C GLY A 154 -6.26 13.97 -0.01
N ARG A 155 -5.04 13.50 0.30
CA ARG A 155 -4.80 12.13 0.75
C ARG A 155 -5.34 11.98 2.17
N HIS A 156 -6.22 11.01 2.39
CA HIS A 156 -6.69 10.63 3.72
C HIS A 156 -5.63 9.76 4.38
N ARG A 157 -5.38 10.02 5.67
CA ARG A 157 -4.45 9.22 6.48
C ARG A 157 -5.03 7.84 6.71
N THR A 158 -4.17 6.83 6.76
CA THR A 158 -4.55 5.46 7.14
C THR A 158 -4.84 5.40 8.63
N CYS A 159 -5.83 4.62 9.05
CA CYS A 159 -6.08 4.43 10.48
C CYS A 159 -4.89 3.73 11.14
N LEU A 160 -4.40 4.28 12.26
CA LEU A 160 -3.33 3.68 13.05
C LEU A 160 -3.68 2.26 13.49
N SER A 161 -4.96 2.02 13.79
CA SER A 161 -5.48 0.71 14.19
C SER A 161 -5.25 -0.40 13.18
N LEU A 162 -5.11 -0.10 11.88
CA LEU A 162 -4.75 -1.11 10.87
C LEU A 162 -3.30 -1.58 11.04
N CYS A 163 -2.39 -0.68 11.42
CA CYS A 163 -1.02 -1.05 11.75
C CYS A 163 -0.97 -1.86 13.06
N GLU A 164 -1.67 -1.39 14.09
CA GLU A 164 -1.72 -2.04 15.39
C GLU A 164 -2.31 -3.46 15.31
N ASP A 165 -3.25 -3.69 14.38
CA ASP A 165 -3.78 -5.02 14.09
C ASP A 165 -2.70 -6.02 13.67
N VAL A 166 -1.78 -5.58 12.82
CA VAL A 166 -0.64 -6.40 12.39
C VAL A 166 0.27 -6.71 13.56
N VAL A 167 0.66 -5.70 14.35
CA VAL A 167 1.54 -5.88 15.53
C VAL A 167 0.95 -6.88 16.52
N ARG A 168 -0.38 -6.90 16.68
CA ARG A 168 -1.07 -7.78 17.63
C ARG A 168 -1.20 -9.21 17.13
N LYS A 169 -1.48 -9.40 15.84
CA LYS A 169 -1.79 -10.71 15.26
C LYS A 169 -0.57 -11.45 14.73
N CYS A 170 0.49 -10.71 14.38
CA CYS A 170 1.67 -11.28 13.76
C CYS A 170 2.83 -11.56 14.73
N PRO A 171 3.68 -12.56 14.43
CA PRO A 171 4.87 -12.83 15.22
C PRO A 171 5.87 -11.68 15.12
N TYR A 172 6.61 -11.43 16.21
CA TYR A 172 7.58 -10.35 16.34
C TYR A 172 8.68 -10.35 15.25
N VAL A 173 8.94 -11.48 14.60
CA VAL A 173 9.90 -11.61 13.50
C VAL A 173 9.59 -10.73 12.29
N LEU A 174 8.30 -10.42 12.04
CA LEU A 174 7.95 -9.47 10.98
C LEU A 174 8.42 -8.05 11.30
N ASN A 175 8.82 -7.79 12.55
CA ASN A 175 9.40 -6.54 13.03
C ASN A 175 8.56 -5.31 12.65
N PHE A 176 7.24 -5.46 12.78
CA PHE A 176 6.29 -4.40 12.48
C PHE A 176 6.36 -3.30 13.53
N GLN A 177 6.44 -2.05 13.09
CA GLN A 177 6.59 -0.90 13.97
C GLN A 177 5.56 0.15 13.59
N CYS A 178 4.59 0.37 14.49
CA CYS A 178 3.59 1.41 14.33
C CYS A 178 4.05 2.69 15.02
N PRO A 179 3.75 3.87 14.46
CA PRO A 179 4.00 5.12 15.15
C PRO A 179 3.14 5.21 16.40
N THR A 180 3.62 5.91 17.43
CA THR A 180 2.90 6.11 18.70
C THR A 180 1.96 7.32 18.67
N THR A 181 2.05 8.13 17.62
CA THR A 181 1.28 9.37 17.45
C THR A 181 0.81 9.50 16.01
N ASP A 182 -0.10 10.45 15.79
CA ASP A 182 -0.49 10.88 14.44
C ASP A 182 0.73 11.28 13.62
N THR A 183 0.70 10.90 12.35
CA THR A 183 1.71 11.26 11.34
C THR A 183 1.01 11.76 10.09
N VAL A 184 1.78 12.16 9.08
CA VAL A 184 1.23 12.50 7.76
C VAL A 184 0.60 11.28 7.05
N PHE A 185 0.90 10.06 7.49
CA PHE A 185 0.40 8.81 6.89
C PHE A 185 -0.62 8.08 7.76
N PHE A 186 -0.53 8.22 9.08
CA PHE A 186 -1.37 7.52 10.05
C PHE A 186 -2.15 8.51 10.92
N SER A 187 -3.39 8.18 11.26
CA SER A 187 -4.17 8.93 12.25
C SER A 187 -4.89 8.00 13.23
N THR A 188 -5.00 8.48 14.46
CA THR A 188 -5.77 7.89 15.56
C THR A 188 -7.25 8.22 15.49
N ASP A 189 -7.66 9.22 14.70
CA ASP A 189 -9.06 9.61 14.55
C ASP A 189 -9.82 8.68 13.59
N ILE A 190 -10.58 7.75 14.18
CA ILE A 190 -11.37 6.71 13.48
C ILE A 190 -12.53 7.26 12.63
N ALA A 191 -12.89 8.53 12.80
CA ALA A 191 -13.93 9.19 12.02
C ALA A 191 -13.40 9.67 10.66
N THR A 192 -12.14 10.13 10.62
CA THR A 192 -11.54 10.76 9.44
C THR A 192 -10.53 9.87 8.71
N CYS A 193 -9.93 8.90 9.40
CA CYS A 193 -8.93 8.03 8.79
C CYS A 193 -9.53 6.95 7.87
N ASN A 194 -8.71 6.46 6.94
CA ASN A 194 -9.04 5.36 6.05
C ASN A 194 -8.98 4.02 6.78
N LYS A 195 -10.15 3.46 7.11
CA LYS A 195 -10.35 2.11 7.65
C LYS A 195 -10.76 1.07 6.59
N MET A 196 -10.78 1.45 5.31
CA MET A 196 -11.34 0.65 4.21
C MET A 196 -12.75 0.15 4.56
N ASP A 197 -13.06 -1.13 4.32
CA ASP A 197 -14.34 -1.75 4.65
C ASP A 197 -14.45 -2.24 6.11
N ARG A 198 -13.44 -1.99 6.98
CA ARG A 198 -13.50 -2.38 8.40
C ARG A 198 -14.43 -1.48 9.20
N THR A 199 -15.63 -1.99 9.44
CA THR A 199 -16.66 -1.36 10.31
C THR A 199 -16.86 -2.11 11.62
N GLN A 200 -16.61 -3.42 11.64
CA GLN A 200 -16.72 -4.30 12.82
C GLN A 200 -15.37 -4.90 13.17
N ASN A 201 -15.19 -5.28 14.43
CA ASN A 201 -14.00 -5.98 14.89
C ASN A 201 -14.01 -7.44 14.38
N PRO A 202 -12.99 -7.91 13.65
CA PRO A 202 -12.92 -9.30 13.18
C PRO A 202 -12.92 -10.34 14.30
N ASP A 203 -12.41 -9.97 15.48
CA ASP A 203 -12.30 -10.88 16.62
C ASP A 203 -13.60 -10.86 17.48
N HIS A 204 -14.36 -9.77 17.37
CA HIS A 204 -15.58 -9.48 18.14
C HIS A 204 -16.61 -8.76 17.26
N PRO A 205 -17.34 -9.48 16.39
CA PRO A 205 -18.21 -8.87 15.38
C PRO A 205 -19.33 -7.98 15.95
N GLU A 206 -19.67 -8.16 17.23
CA GLU A 206 -20.60 -7.33 17.99
C GLU A 206 -20.07 -5.92 18.32
N LEU A 207 -18.75 -5.70 18.23
CA LEU A 207 -18.10 -4.43 18.54
C LEU A 207 -17.69 -3.67 17.26
N PRO A 208 -17.76 -2.32 17.26
CA PRO A 208 -17.27 -1.51 16.15
C PRO A 208 -15.75 -1.56 16.05
N TRP A 209 -15.20 -1.41 14.84
CA TRP A 209 -13.76 -1.25 14.62
C TRP A 209 -13.26 0.12 15.13
N PRO A 210 -12.06 0.22 15.76
CA PRO A 210 -11.08 -0.83 16.04
C PRO A 210 -11.34 -1.66 17.30
N GLY A 211 -12.45 -1.38 17.99
CA GLY A 211 -12.80 -1.96 19.29
C GLY A 211 -11.89 -1.46 20.40
N THR A 212 -12.31 -1.63 21.64
CA THR A 212 -11.39 -1.59 22.78
C THR A 212 -11.31 -3.00 23.36
N PHE A 213 -10.14 -3.42 23.84
CA PHE A 213 -10.01 -4.67 24.60
C PHE A 213 -10.58 -4.55 26.02
N ALA A 214 -11.05 -3.37 26.42
CA ALA A 214 -11.54 -3.10 27.77
C ALA A 214 -13.02 -3.47 27.96
N ASP A 215 -13.75 -3.71 26.86
CA ASP A 215 -15.18 -4.00 26.88
C ASP A 215 -15.52 -5.51 26.80
N SER A 216 -14.52 -6.39 26.90
CA SER A 216 -14.66 -7.85 26.94
C SER A 216 -14.69 -8.42 28.35
#